data_AF-A0A839U509-F1
#
_entry.id   AF-A0A839U509-F1
#
_cell.length_a   1.000
_cell.length_b   1.000
_cell.length_c   1.000
_cell.angle_alpha   90.00
_cell.angle_beta   90.00
_cell.angle_gamma   90.00
#
_symmetry.space_group_name_H-M   'P 1'
#
loop_
_entity.id
_entity.type
_entity.pdbx_description
1 polymer ?
#
loop_
_entity_poly.entity_id
_entity_poly.type
_entity_poly.pdbx_seq_one_letter_code
_entity_poly.pdbx_strand_id
1 'polypeptide(L)'
;MDDDLNWRVEEACRNAWPSSRELIYRGWIMRFSGGTIRRTNSVNPLRGHREKPKGVIELAETLYRSLGRTPIFRVPQIADDLDQSLTAQGYGFEGASAVRLCELATHTTAMSDDVIVETEMNDDWHSLFDNFDIGSLPVETLDGRNLW
;
A
#
# COMPACT_ATOMS: atom_id res chain seq x y z
N MET A 1 5.28 -14.12 15.01
CA MET A 1 5.96 -13.70 13.76
C MET A 1 7.05 -12.72 14.18
N ASP A 2 8.27 -12.90 13.69
CA ASP A 2 9.38 -12.01 14.04
C ASP A 2 9.18 -10.63 13.38
N ASP A 3 9.40 -9.55 14.14
CA ASP A 3 9.34 -8.18 13.63
C ASP A 3 10.34 -7.97 12.48
N ASP A 4 11.48 -8.68 12.49
CA ASP A 4 12.42 -8.69 11.36
C ASP A 4 11.74 -9.14 10.06
N LEU A 5 11.03 -10.27 10.12
CA LEU A 5 10.33 -10.82 8.97
C LEU A 5 9.23 -9.88 8.50
N ASN A 6 8.44 -9.32 9.42
CA ASN A 6 7.43 -8.33 9.09
C ASN A 6 8.04 -7.14 8.34
N TRP A 7 9.12 -6.54 8.85
CA TRP A 7 9.76 -5.40 8.19
C TRP A 7 10.34 -5.74 6.81
N ARG A 8 10.94 -6.94 6.65
CA ARG A 8 11.44 -7.40 5.34
C ARG A 8 10.30 -7.60 4.34
N VAL A 9 9.18 -8.14 4.79
CA VAL A 9 7.98 -8.29 3.96
C VAL A 9 7.42 -6.93 3.59
N GLU A 10 7.39 -5.98 4.50
CA GLU A 10 6.95 -4.61 4.23
C GLU A 10 7.83 -3.90 3.19
N GLU A 11 9.15 -4.07 3.30
CA GLU A 11 10.09 -3.56 2.32
C GLU A 11 9.92 -4.22 0.94
N ALA A 12 9.84 -5.56 0.87
CA ALA A 12 9.61 -6.29 -0.38
C ALA A 12 8.29 -5.86 -1.04
N CYS A 13 7.23 -5.75 -0.23
CA CYS A 13 5.93 -5.26 -0.64
C CYS A 13 5.99 -3.85 -1.23
N ARG A 14 6.75 -2.93 -0.62
CA ARG A 14 6.92 -1.57 -1.13
C ARG A 14 7.68 -1.57 -2.46
N ASN A 15 8.76 -2.35 -2.55
CA ASN A 15 9.65 -2.39 -3.73
C ASN A 15 8.98 -3.03 -4.95
N ALA A 16 8.03 -3.96 -4.75
CA ALA A 16 7.29 -4.59 -5.83
C ALA A 16 6.38 -3.61 -6.62
N TRP A 17 6.02 -2.48 -6.01
CA TRP A 17 5.16 -1.46 -6.61
C TRP A 17 5.81 -0.09 -6.46
N PRO A 18 6.77 0.28 -7.33
CA PRO A 18 7.49 1.54 -7.21
C PRO A 18 6.55 2.74 -7.36
N SER A 19 6.85 3.81 -6.63
CA SER A 19 6.18 5.10 -6.82
C SER A 19 6.98 5.96 -7.80
N SER A 20 6.31 6.84 -8.54
CA SER A 20 6.99 7.71 -9.51
C SER A 20 7.96 8.70 -8.84
N ARG A 21 7.65 9.11 -7.61
CA ARG A 21 8.47 10.00 -6.78
C ARG A 21 8.36 9.56 -5.33
N GLU A 22 9.47 9.58 -4.61
CA GLU A 22 9.53 9.23 -3.19
C GLU A 22 10.38 10.25 -2.43
N LEU A 23 9.98 10.56 -1.19
CA LEU A 23 10.73 11.37 -0.24
C LEU A 23 10.96 10.56 1.02
N ILE A 24 12.23 10.30 1.34
CA ILE A 24 12.63 9.70 2.61
C ILE A 24 12.94 10.83 3.60
N TYR A 25 12.26 10.83 4.74
CA TYR A 25 12.42 11.84 5.78
C TYR A 25 12.32 11.22 7.16
N ARG A 26 13.42 11.23 7.92
CA ARG A 26 13.49 10.88 9.34
C ARG A 26 12.82 9.55 9.73
N GLY A 27 13.10 8.49 8.95
CA GLY A 27 12.54 7.15 9.18
C GLY A 27 11.15 6.93 8.61
N TRP A 28 10.71 7.81 7.71
CA TRP A 28 9.47 7.70 6.95
C TRP A 28 9.74 7.80 5.46
N ILE A 29 8.81 7.27 4.67
CA ILE A 29 8.78 7.46 3.22
C ILE A 29 7.41 7.98 2.79
N MET A 30 7.41 9.05 2.00
CA MET A 30 6.22 9.62 1.35
C MET A 30 6.30 9.30 -0.14
N ARG A 31 5.20 8.79 -0.70
CA ARG A 31 5.17 8.26 -2.07
C ARG A 31 4.16 9.04 -2.90
N PHE A 32 4.51 9.41 -4.12
CA PHE A 32 3.70 10.26 -4.99
C PHE A 32 3.72 9.72 -6.43
N SER A 33 2.71 8.92 -6.79
CA SER A 33 2.54 8.38 -8.14
C SER A 33 1.49 9.12 -8.97
N GLY A 34 0.65 9.94 -8.36
CA GLY A 34 -0.36 10.73 -9.06
C GLY A 34 -1.60 9.95 -9.52
N GLY A 35 -1.55 8.62 -9.59
CA GLY A 35 -2.72 7.75 -9.81
C GLY A 35 -3.60 7.56 -8.57
N THR A 36 -4.64 6.73 -8.70
CA THR A 36 -5.60 6.41 -7.61
C THR A 36 -5.14 5.28 -6.68
N ILE A 37 -4.08 4.56 -7.05
CA ILE A 37 -3.55 3.44 -6.26
C ILE A 37 -2.93 3.96 -4.96
N ARG A 38 -3.59 3.68 -3.84
CA ARG A 38 -3.20 4.15 -2.50
C ARG A 38 -1.80 3.71 -2.07
N ARG A 39 -1.43 2.46 -2.39
CA ARG A 39 -0.12 1.88 -2.00
C ARG A 39 1.07 2.70 -2.51
N THR A 40 0.92 3.35 -3.66
CA THR A 40 1.97 4.18 -4.27
C THR A 40 1.77 5.68 -4.02
N ASN A 41 0.75 6.04 -3.23
CA ASN A 41 0.38 7.40 -2.83
C ASN A 41 0.10 7.48 -1.31
N SER A 42 1.01 6.95 -0.50
CA SER A 42 0.86 6.92 0.96
C SER A 42 2.17 7.21 1.69
N VAL A 43 2.03 7.66 2.94
CA VAL A 43 3.11 7.81 3.91
C VAL A 43 3.27 6.50 4.67
N ASN A 44 4.48 5.97 4.72
CA ASN A 44 4.77 4.67 5.34
C ASN A 44 5.94 4.83 6.32
N PRO A 45 5.88 4.19 7.51
CA PRO A 45 7.04 4.10 8.37
C PRO A 45 8.11 3.21 7.71
N LEU A 46 9.38 3.55 7.95
CA LEU A 46 10.51 2.69 7.61
C LEU A 46 10.98 1.93 8.85
N ARG A 47 11.65 0.80 8.62
CA ARG A 47 12.33 0.04 9.66
C ARG A 47 13.40 0.89 10.34
N GLY A 48 13.53 0.74 11.65
CA GLY A 48 14.60 1.36 12.45
C GLY A 48 14.14 2.62 13.18
N HIS A 49 15.09 3.52 13.46
CA HIS A 49 14.78 4.74 14.20
C HIS A 49 13.89 5.67 13.37
N ARG A 50 12.75 6.05 13.95
CA ARG A 50 11.73 6.89 13.34
C ARG A 50 11.45 8.09 14.23
N GLU A 51 11.40 9.29 13.65
CA GLU A 51 10.98 10.47 14.40
C GLU A 51 9.49 10.39 14.77
N LYS A 52 9.13 11.02 15.91
CA LYS A 52 7.75 11.17 16.36
C LYS A 52 6.84 11.71 15.24
N PRO A 53 5.60 11.21 15.10
CA PRO A 53 4.80 11.42 13.89
C PRO A 53 4.43 12.88 13.60
N LYS A 54 4.29 13.73 14.63
CA LYS A 54 3.73 15.09 14.48
C LYS A 54 4.36 15.91 13.35
N GLY A 55 5.69 16.08 13.34
CA GLY A 55 6.37 16.87 12.31
C GLY A 55 6.31 16.24 10.91
N VAL A 56 6.21 14.90 10.85
CA VAL A 56 6.07 14.16 9.59
C VAL A 56 4.66 14.30 9.05
N ILE A 57 3.64 14.30 9.92
CA ILE A 57 2.24 14.54 9.56
C ILE A 57 2.09 15.94 8.96
N GLU A 58 2.62 16.97 9.62
CA GLU A 58 2.58 18.35 9.13
C GLU A 58 3.24 18.50 7.75
N LEU A 59 4.41 17.86 7.55
CA LEU A 59 5.10 17.87 6.26
C LEU A 59 4.32 17.11 5.18
N ALA A 60 3.83 15.91 5.50
CA ALA A 60 3.05 15.10 4.56
C ALA A 60 1.80 15.85 4.12
N GLU A 61 1.05 16.41 5.06
CA GLU A 61 -0.13 17.22 4.77
C GLU A 61 0.17 18.38 3.82
N THR A 62 1.28 19.09 4.04
CA THR A 62 1.71 20.18 3.16
C THR A 62 1.99 19.67 1.75
N LEU A 63 2.78 18.60 1.63
CA LEU A 63 3.19 18.04 0.33
C LEU A 63 2.01 17.45 -0.45
N TYR A 64 1.18 16.60 0.18
CA TYR A 64 0.03 16.00 -0.48
C TYR A 64 -1.00 17.06 -0.89
N ARG A 65 -1.30 18.05 -0.04
CA ARG A 65 -2.21 19.15 -0.40
C ARG A 65 -1.67 19.98 -1.56
N SER A 66 -0.37 20.23 -1.62
CA SER A 66 0.26 20.95 -2.75
C SER A 66 0.08 20.21 -4.09
N LEU A 67 -0.14 18.89 -4.03
CA LEU A 67 -0.40 18.03 -5.19
C LEU A 67 -1.90 17.77 -5.42
N GLY A 68 -2.78 18.47 -4.69
CA GLY A 68 -4.24 18.29 -4.77
C GLY A 68 -4.74 16.95 -4.23
N ARG A 69 -4.01 16.35 -3.27
CA ARG A 69 -4.31 15.03 -2.71
C ARG A 69 -4.50 15.09 -1.19
N THR A 70 -5.31 14.18 -0.67
CA THR A 70 -5.40 13.91 0.77
C THR A 70 -4.26 12.96 1.16
N PRO A 71 -3.50 13.24 2.22
CA PRO A 71 -2.47 12.32 2.70
C PRO A 71 -3.11 11.06 3.28
N ILE A 72 -2.55 9.91 2.94
CA ILE A 72 -2.93 8.60 3.50
C ILE A 72 -1.72 8.06 4.26
N PHE A 73 -1.92 7.63 5.50
CA PHE A 73 -0.90 6.96 6.31
C PHE A 73 -1.17 5.47 6.33
N ARG A 74 -0.13 4.68 6.05
CA ARG A 74 -0.20 3.23 6.24
C ARG A 74 0.38 2.87 7.60
N VAL A 75 -0.43 2.22 8.42
CA VAL A 75 -0.07 1.73 9.76
C VAL A 75 0.02 0.21 9.71
N PRO A 76 1.19 -0.39 9.44
CA PRO A 76 1.36 -1.83 9.60
C PRO A 76 1.36 -2.17 11.09
N GLN A 77 1.01 -3.41 11.46
CA GLN A 77 0.90 -3.84 12.86
C GLN A 77 2.21 -3.64 13.66
N ILE A 78 3.37 -3.74 13.00
CA ILE A 78 4.71 -3.45 13.57
C ILE A 78 4.97 -1.96 13.86
N ALA A 79 4.00 -1.10 13.59
CA ALA A 79 4.03 0.33 13.86
C ALA A 79 2.64 0.82 14.37
N ASP A 80 1.93 -0.03 15.13
CA ASP A 80 0.62 0.29 15.73
C ASP A 80 0.69 1.47 16.72
N ASP A 81 1.87 1.77 17.24
CA ASP A 81 2.17 2.97 18.04
C ASP A 81 1.77 4.30 17.35
N LEU A 82 1.59 4.28 16.03
CA LEU A 82 1.19 5.44 15.23
C LEU A 82 -0.29 5.79 15.36
N ASP A 83 -1.17 4.82 15.65
CA ASP A 83 -2.63 5.01 15.62
C ASP A 83 -3.08 6.14 16.53
N GLN A 84 -2.54 6.18 17.76
CA GLN A 84 -2.89 7.22 18.72
C GLN A 84 -2.48 8.62 18.22
N SER A 85 -1.29 8.73 17.62
CA SER A 85 -0.78 10.01 17.12
C SER A 85 -1.57 10.51 15.91
N LEU A 86 -1.96 9.60 15.01
CA LEU A 86 -2.78 9.91 13.84
C LEU A 86 -4.20 10.31 14.25
N THR A 87 -4.82 9.55 15.15
CA THR A 87 -6.15 9.87 15.69
C THR A 87 -6.17 11.25 16.36
N ALA A 88 -5.13 11.58 17.13
CA ALA A 88 -5.01 12.89 17.78
C ALA A 88 -4.88 14.07 16.78
N GLN A 89 -4.49 13.80 15.53
CA GLN A 89 -4.45 14.78 14.43
C GLN A 89 -5.70 14.72 13.53
N GLY A 90 -6.72 13.94 13.90
CA GLY A 90 -7.99 13.86 13.19
C GLY A 90 -8.02 12.86 12.03
N TYR A 91 -7.03 11.97 11.91
CA TYR A 91 -7.09 10.88 10.93
C TYR A 91 -8.10 9.82 11.36
N GLY A 92 -8.91 9.37 10.39
CA GLY A 92 -9.81 8.24 10.51
C GLY A 92 -9.23 6.95 9.91
N PHE A 93 -9.97 5.86 10.06
CA PHE A 93 -9.61 4.58 9.46
C PHE A 93 -10.01 4.53 7.99
N GLU A 94 -9.05 4.25 7.12
CA GLU A 94 -9.21 4.29 5.66
C GLU A 94 -8.88 2.93 5.04
N GLY A 95 -9.66 1.90 5.40
CA GLY A 95 -9.53 0.54 4.85
C GLY A 95 -8.37 -0.28 5.43
N ALA A 96 -8.51 -1.61 5.35
CA ALA A 96 -7.50 -2.56 5.83
C ALA A 96 -6.85 -3.31 4.67
N SER A 97 -5.57 -3.63 4.84
CA SER A 97 -4.85 -4.58 4.01
C SER A 97 -4.25 -5.68 4.89
N ALA A 98 -4.28 -6.92 4.43
CA ALA A 98 -3.69 -8.03 5.14
C ALA A 98 -2.46 -8.56 4.41
N VAL A 99 -1.36 -8.74 5.15
CA VAL A 99 -0.20 -9.49 4.68
C VAL A 99 -0.43 -10.97 5.00
N ARG A 100 -0.17 -11.83 4.03
CA ARG A 100 -0.27 -13.30 4.17
C ARG A 100 1.06 -13.91 3.78
N LEU A 101 1.50 -14.87 4.56
CA LEU A 101 2.70 -15.63 4.30
C LEU A 101 2.34 -17.08 4.04
N CYS A 102 2.98 -17.64 3.03
CA CYS A 102 2.90 -19.04 2.69
C CYS A 102 4.30 -19.51 2.29
N GLU A 103 4.71 -20.67 2.77
CA GLU A 103 5.92 -21.32 2.30
C GLU A 103 5.62 -21.96 0.94
N LEU A 104 6.22 -21.41 -0.12
CA LEU A 104 5.94 -21.86 -1.48
C LEU A 104 6.48 -23.28 -1.74
N ALA A 105 7.57 -23.67 -1.09
CA ALA A 105 8.21 -24.98 -1.28
C ALA A 105 7.34 -26.16 -0.80
N THR A 106 6.46 -25.93 0.17
CA THR A 106 5.54 -26.94 0.70
C THR A 106 4.14 -26.81 0.12
N HIS A 107 3.91 -25.82 -0.75
CA HIS A 107 2.62 -25.58 -1.38
C HIS A 107 2.45 -26.43 -2.63
N THR A 108 1.38 -27.21 -2.70
CA THR A 108 1.00 -27.92 -3.92
C THR A 108 0.10 -27.00 -4.75
N THR A 109 0.54 -26.65 -5.96
CA THR A 109 -0.29 -25.92 -6.91
C THR A 109 -1.10 -26.91 -7.75
N ALA A 110 -2.36 -26.59 -8.00
CA ALA A 110 -3.14 -27.22 -9.05
C ALA A 110 -3.14 -26.30 -10.26
N MET A 111 -2.66 -26.79 -11.40
CA MET A 111 -2.85 -26.09 -12.68
C MET A 111 -4.27 -26.41 -13.17
N SER A 112 -4.98 -25.37 -13.60
CA SER A 112 -6.24 -25.55 -14.31
C SER A 112 -5.93 -25.58 -15.81
N ASP A 113 -6.49 -26.55 -16.52
CA ASP A 113 -6.34 -26.66 -17.98
C ASP A 113 -6.95 -25.46 -18.73
N ASP A 114 -7.79 -24.66 -18.05
CA ASP A 114 -8.44 -23.46 -18.59
C ASP A 114 -7.61 -22.17 -18.38
N VAL A 115 -6.41 -22.26 -17.79
CA VAL A 115 -5.56 -21.11 -17.48
C VAL A 115 -4.24 -21.19 -18.22
N ILE A 116 -3.98 -20.20 -19.07
CA ILE A 116 -2.70 -20.02 -19.75
C ILE A 116 -1.84 -19.06 -18.91
N VAL A 117 -0.63 -19.50 -18.54
CA VAL A 117 0.35 -18.66 -17.84
C VAL A 117 1.53 -18.41 -18.75
N GLU A 118 1.80 -17.14 -19.02
CA GLU A 118 2.93 -16.71 -19.85
C GLU A 118 3.90 -15.85 -19.04
N THR A 119 5.17 -15.86 -19.44
CA THR A 119 6.23 -15.10 -18.77
C THR A 119 6.46 -13.72 -19.37
N GLU A 120 5.78 -13.38 -20.46
CA GLU A 120 5.89 -12.12 -21.18
C GLU A 120 4.50 -11.48 -21.33
N MET A 121 4.47 -10.15 -21.36
CA MET A 121 3.26 -9.40 -21.69
C MET A 121 3.12 -9.39 -23.21
N ASN A 122 2.28 -10.27 -23.74
CA ASN A 122 2.01 -10.35 -25.17
C ASN A 122 1.02 -9.25 -25.64
N ASP A 123 0.76 -9.17 -26.95
CA ASP A 123 -0.14 -8.16 -27.52
C ASP A 123 -1.59 -8.28 -27.00
N ASP A 124 -2.05 -9.51 -26.70
CA ASP A 124 -3.37 -9.76 -26.12
C ASP A 124 -3.45 -9.21 -24.69
N TRP A 125 -2.38 -9.35 -23.91
CA TRP A 125 -2.26 -8.80 -22.56
C TRP A 125 -2.35 -7.27 -22.58
N HIS A 126 -1.62 -6.62 -23.49
CA HIS A 126 -1.68 -5.16 -23.66
C HIS A 126 -3.07 -4.70 -24.05
N SER A 127 -3.70 -5.39 -25.00
CA SER A 127 -5.06 -5.10 -25.45
C SER A 127 -6.09 -5.23 -24.31
N LEU A 128 -5.96 -6.25 -23.45
CA LEU A 128 -6.82 -6.39 -22.27
C LEU A 128 -6.56 -5.29 -21.24
N PHE A 129 -5.30 -5.00 -20.94
CA PHE A 129 -4.90 -4.01 -19.95
C PHE A 129 -5.39 -2.59 -20.31
N ASP A 130 -5.26 -2.19 -21.58
CA ASP A 130 -5.69 -0.87 -22.06
C ASP A 130 -7.22 -0.72 -22.02
N ASN A 131 -7.95 -1.82 -22.17
CA ASN A 131 -9.40 -1.87 -22.08
C ASN A 131 -9.91 -2.19 -20.66
N PHE A 132 -9.01 -2.41 -19.69
CA PHE A 132 -9.35 -2.78 -18.33
C PHE A 132 -9.77 -1.55 -17.52
N ASP A 133 -11.08 -1.32 -17.43
CA ASP A 133 -11.64 -0.29 -16.55
C ASP A 133 -11.83 -0.83 -15.13
N ILE A 134 -10.90 -0.47 -14.22
CA ILE A 134 -10.99 -0.75 -12.78
C ILE A 134 -12.32 -0.27 -12.17
N GLY A 135 -12.98 0.75 -12.75
CA GLY A 135 -14.25 1.29 -12.26
C GLY A 135 -15.48 0.42 -12.54
N SER A 136 -15.35 -0.63 -13.35
CA SER A 136 -16.47 -1.43 -13.86
C SER A 136 -16.56 -2.85 -13.27
N LEU A 137 -15.60 -3.25 -12.44
CA LEU A 137 -15.68 -4.50 -11.70
C LEU A 137 -16.74 -4.38 -10.60
N PRO A 138 -17.67 -5.35 -10.47
CA PRO A 138 -18.61 -5.35 -9.37
C PRO A 138 -17.82 -5.46 -8.06
N VAL A 139 -17.79 -4.37 -7.29
CA VAL A 139 -17.44 -4.44 -5.88
C VAL A 139 -18.58 -5.19 -5.21
N GLU A 140 -18.38 -6.49 -4.93
CA GLU A 140 -19.17 -7.17 -3.91
C GLU A 140 -18.89 -6.45 -2.58
N THR A 141 -19.72 -5.45 -2.30
CA THR A 141 -19.75 -4.78 -1.01
C THR A 141 -20.19 -5.81 0.02
N LEU A 142 -19.24 -6.48 0.66
CA LEU A 142 -19.50 -7.13 1.92
C LEU A 142 -19.85 -6.01 2.91
N ASP A 143 -21.10 -6.04 3.34
CA ASP A 143 -21.78 -5.13 4.25
C ASP A 143 -20.85 -4.55 5.33
N GLY A 144 -20.59 -3.24 5.27
CA GLY A 144 -19.63 -2.61 6.17
C GLY A 144 -19.39 -1.13 5.89
N ARG A 145 -20.44 -0.32 6.10
CA ARG A 145 -20.45 1.16 6.27
C ARG A 145 -19.16 1.90 5.87
N ASN A 146 -19.24 2.63 4.76
CA ASN A 146 -18.35 3.76 4.48
C ASN A 146 -18.33 4.70 5.69
N LEU A 147 -17.19 4.79 6.36
CA LEU A 147 -16.85 5.82 7.32
C LEU A 147 -15.49 6.38 6.89
N TRP A 148 -15.41 7.71 6.90
CA TRP A 148 -14.39 8.60 6.35
C TRP A 148 -12.96 8.35 6.83
#